data_AF-A0A957P2A3-F1
#
_entry.id   AF-A0A957P2A3-F1
#
_cell.length_a   1.000
_cell.length_b   1.000
_cell.length_c   1.000
_cell.angle_alpha   90.00
_cell.angle_beta   90.00
_cell.angle_gamma   90.00
#
_symmetry.space_group_name_H-M   'P 1'
#
loop_
_entity.id
_entity.type
_entity.pdbx_description
1 polymer ?
#
loop_
_entity_poly.entity_id
_entity_poly.type
_entity_poly.pdbx_seq_one_letter_code
_entity_poly.pdbx_strand_id
1 'polypeptide(L)'
;TGMPAYWVQKVQDALNEAAKPVKNSHILVLGVAYKKDVGDMRESPALDIIHLLRAKGANVQYHDPHVPHFTHDEMAMISVVDLESAVRQADCVVIATDHSSYDWHFMAENAALIIDTRRVFNTERKHTPAANSAEDAGHRIPVTA
;
A
#
# COMPACT_ATOMS: atom_id res chain seq x y z
N THR A 1 -10.13 -0.18 19.19
CA THR A 1 -8.99 -0.29 18.26
C THR A 1 -9.28 0.56 17.03
N GLY A 2 -8.73 1.78 16.97
CA GLY A 2 -9.13 2.82 15.98
C GLY A 2 -8.27 2.90 14.70
N MET A 3 -7.40 1.92 14.47
CA MET A 3 -6.35 2.03 13.45
C MET A 3 -6.85 1.86 12.00
N PRO A 4 -7.74 0.89 11.68
CA PRO A 4 -8.28 0.77 10.32
C PRO A 4 -9.13 1.98 9.90
N ALA A 5 -10.03 2.44 10.78
CA ALA A 5 -10.87 3.61 10.52
C ALA A 5 -10.05 4.89 10.31
N TYR A 6 -8.93 5.05 11.03
CA TYR A 6 -7.99 6.15 10.80
C TYR A 6 -7.41 6.14 9.38
N TRP A 7 -6.97 4.98 8.88
CA TRP A 7 -6.42 4.87 7.53
C TRP A 7 -7.49 5.07 6.45
N VAL A 8 -8.71 4.60 6.68
CA VAL A 8 -9.87 4.87 5.82
C VAL A 8 -10.15 6.38 5.76
N GLN A 9 -10.06 7.09 6.88
CA GLN A 9 -10.21 8.55 6.90
C GLN A 9 -9.09 9.23 6.10
N LYS A 10 -7.85 8.77 6.22
CA LYS A 10 -6.73 9.30 5.42
C LYS A 10 -6.91 9.11 3.92
N VAL A 11 -7.42 7.96 3.49
CA VAL A 11 -7.81 7.73 2.09
C VAL A 11 -8.89 8.72 1.67
N GLN A 12 -9.93 8.89 2.49
CA GLN A 12 -11.02 9.83 2.21
C GLN A 12 -10.52 11.28 2.10
N ASP A 13 -9.65 11.72 3.00
CA ASP A 13 -9.09 13.07 2.99
C ASP A 13 -8.24 13.31 1.73
N ALA A 14 -7.35 12.37 1.38
CA ALA A 14 -6.49 12.49 0.20
C ALA A 14 -7.29 12.51 -1.11
N LEU A 15 -8.33 11.66 -1.22
CA LEU A 15 -9.23 11.68 -2.38
C LEU A 15 -10.00 13.01 -2.46
N ASN A 16 -10.46 13.54 -1.33
CA ASN A 16 -11.16 14.83 -1.28
C ASN A 16 -10.25 16.00 -1.70
N GLU A 17 -8.97 15.99 -1.33
CA GLU A 17 -7.98 16.98 -1.79
C GLU A 17 -7.82 16.94 -3.31
N ALA A 18 -7.96 15.77 -3.92
CA ALA A 18 -8.00 15.59 -5.37
C ALA A 18 -9.40 15.79 -6.00
N ALA A 19 -10.38 16.32 -5.23
CA ALA A 19 -11.77 16.49 -5.62
C ALA A 19 -12.47 15.20 -6.10
N LYS A 20 -12.06 14.04 -5.57
CA LYS A 20 -12.66 12.73 -5.85
C LYS A 20 -13.38 12.19 -4.61
N PRO A 21 -14.62 11.68 -4.74
CA PRO A 21 -15.28 11.00 -3.62
C PRO A 21 -14.72 9.58 -3.42
N VAL A 22 -14.82 9.04 -2.21
CA VAL A 22 -14.51 7.61 -1.97
C VAL A 22 -15.42 6.68 -2.77
N LYS A 23 -16.71 7.04 -2.88
CA LYS A 23 -17.69 6.26 -3.64
C LYS A 23 -17.30 6.21 -5.11
N ASN A 24 -17.26 5.02 -5.67
CA ASN A 24 -16.83 4.69 -7.04
C ASN A 24 -15.34 4.92 -7.34
N SER A 25 -14.53 5.41 -6.40
CA SER A 25 -13.08 5.49 -6.62
C SER A 25 -12.43 4.12 -6.65
N HIS A 26 -11.43 3.96 -7.52
CA HIS A 26 -10.63 2.76 -7.63
C HIS A 26 -9.50 2.79 -6.61
N ILE A 27 -9.53 1.88 -5.64
CA ILE A 27 -8.52 1.80 -4.58
C ILE A 27 -7.80 0.47 -4.67
N LEU A 28 -6.48 0.51 -4.78
CA LEU A 28 -5.63 -0.67 -4.76
C LEU A 28 -4.97 -0.82 -3.38
N VAL A 29 -5.23 -1.93 -2.70
CA VAL A 29 -4.56 -2.27 -1.44
C VAL A 29 -3.39 -3.21 -1.72
N LEU A 30 -2.17 -2.78 -1.36
CA LEU A 30 -0.95 -3.58 -1.48
C LEU A 30 -0.69 -4.30 -0.16
N GLY A 31 -0.81 -5.63 -0.21
CA GLY A 31 -0.68 -6.54 0.91
C GLY A 31 -2.00 -6.74 1.66
N VAL A 32 -2.34 -7.99 1.90
CA VAL A 32 -3.41 -8.39 2.84
C VAL A 32 -2.87 -9.30 3.94
N ALA A 33 -1.67 -9.84 3.80
CA ALA A 33 -0.98 -10.53 4.86
C ALA A 33 -0.61 -9.57 6.01
N TYR A 34 -0.76 -10.03 7.24
CA TYR A 34 -0.37 -9.32 8.47
C TYR A 34 1.14 -9.10 8.56
N LYS A 35 1.95 -9.99 7.96
CA LYS A 35 3.41 -9.94 8.00
C LYS A 35 4.01 -9.87 6.61
N LYS A 36 5.15 -9.18 6.55
CA LYS A 36 6.02 -9.13 5.39
C LYS A 36 6.44 -10.54 4.96
N ASP A 37 6.40 -10.76 3.65
CA ASP A 37 6.91 -11.94 2.92
C ASP A 37 6.31 -13.31 3.29
N VAL A 38 5.13 -13.33 3.92
CA VAL A 38 4.40 -14.56 4.27
C VAL A 38 2.90 -14.36 4.09
N GLY A 39 2.14 -15.43 3.82
CA GLY A 39 0.69 -15.36 3.55
C GLY A 39 -0.22 -15.45 4.77
N ASP A 40 0.22 -15.02 5.97
CA ASP A 40 -0.61 -15.08 7.18
C ASP A 40 -1.51 -13.85 7.28
N MET A 41 -2.82 -14.05 7.15
CA MET A 41 -3.83 -12.98 7.21
C MET A 41 -4.53 -12.84 8.56
N ARG A 42 -4.20 -13.68 9.55
CA ARG A 42 -4.88 -13.61 10.85
C ARG A 42 -4.64 -12.25 11.48
N GLU A 43 -5.71 -11.63 11.98
CA GLU A 43 -5.67 -10.29 12.58
C GLU A 43 -5.14 -9.20 11.63
N SER A 44 -5.23 -9.41 10.31
CA SER A 44 -4.72 -8.43 9.34
C SER A 44 -5.62 -7.18 9.32
N PRO A 45 -5.09 -5.99 9.67
CA PRO A 45 -5.86 -4.75 9.61
C PRO A 45 -6.21 -4.34 8.16
N ALA A 46 -5.56 -4.94 7.15
CA ALA A 46 -5.86 -4.70 5.75
C ALA A 46 -7.28 -5.17 5.39
N LEU A 47 -7.75 -6.25 6.01
CA LEU A 47 -9.09 -6.79 5.76
C LEU A 47 -10.17 -5.81 6.26
N ASP A 48 -9.97 -5.23 7.44
CA ASP A 48 -10.85 -4.18 7.98
C ASP A 48 -10.84 -2.91 7.10
N ILE A 49 -9.66 -2.49 6.62
CA ILE A 49 -9.53 -1.34 5.70
C ILE A 49 -10.33 -1.60 4.41
N ILE A 50 -10.14 -2.78 3.80
CA ILE A 50 -10.88 -3.18 2.58
C ILE A 50 -12.39 -3.18 2.86
N HIS A 51 -12.83 -3.80 3.95
CA HIS A 51 -14.23 -3.86 4.33
C HIS A 51 -14.85 -2.46 4.46
N LEU A 52 -14.20 -1.58 5.23
CA LEU A 52 -14.69 -0.22 5.48
C LEU A 52 -14.70 0.67 4.23
N LEU A 53 -13.71 0.54 3.35
CA LEU A 53 -13.68 1.25 2.07
C LEU A 53 -14.79 0.77 1.13
N ARG A 54 -15.01 -0.55 1.05
CA ARG A 54 -16.11 -1.12 0.26
C ARG A 54 -17.47 -0.70 0.82
N ALA A 55 -17.64 -0.66 2.14
CA ALA A 55 -18.86 -0.16 2.79
C ALA A 55 -19.15 1.32 2.47
N LYS A 56 -18.11 2.12 2.19
CA LYS A 56 -18.23 3.50 1.67
C LYS A 56 -18.48 3.59 0.16
N GLY A 57 -18.55 2.46 -0.54
CA GLY A 57 -18.84 2.37 -1.97
C GLY A 57 -17.62 2.48 -2.88
N ALA A 58 -16.40 2.30 -2.36
CA ALA A 58 -15.20 2.25 -3.20
C ALA A 58 -15.10 0.94 -4.00
N ASN A 59 -14.47 1.03 -5.17
CA ASN A 59 -14.09 -0.12 -5.98
C ASN A 59 -12.70 -0.60 -5.52
N VAL A 60 -12.69 -1.49 -4.53
CA VAL A 60 -11.43 -1.95 -3.92
C VAL A 60 -10.91 -3.20 -4.62
N GLN A 61 -9.67 -3.14 -5.08
CA GLN A 61 -8.86 -4.27 -5.51
C GLN A 61 -7.70 -4.45 -4.54
N TYR A 62 -7.10 -5.64 -4.53
CA TYR A 62 -5.89 -5.87 -3.74
C TYR A 62 -4.86 -6.64 -4.57
N HIS A 63 -3.58 -6.46 -4.22
CA HIS A 63 -2.51 -7.33 -4.64
C HIS A 63 -1.78 -7.87 -3.42
N ASP A 64 -1.51 -9.17 -3.35
CA ASP A 64 -0.58 -9.75 -2.39
C ASP A 64 0.16 -10.94 -3.03
N PRO A 65 1.51 -10.93 -3.06
CA PRO A 65 2.30 -11.98 -3.69
C PRO A 65 2.23 -13.34 -2.97
N HIS A 66 1.78 -13.37 -1.71
CA HIS A 66 1.66 -14.59 -0.89
C HIS A 66 0.21 -15.00 -0.63
N VAL A 67 -0.77 -14.17 -1.01
CA VAL A 67 -2.20 -14.43 -0.82
C VAL A 67 -2.94 -14.27 -2.16
N PRO A 68 -2.95 -15.31 -3.01
CA PRO A 68 -3.55 -15.23 -4.36
C PRO A 68 -5.07 -15.05 -4.33
N HIS A 69 -5.74 -15.54 -3.28
CA HIS A 69 -7.16 -15.35 -3.03
C HIS A 69 -7.43 -15.44 -1.52
N PHE A 70 -8.52 -14.84 -1.06
CA PHE A 70 -9.00 -15.05 0.31
C PHE A 70 -10.53 -15.07 0.38
N THR A 71 -11.03 -15.61 1.50
CA THR A 71 -12.43 -15.49 1.90
C THR A 71 -12.50 -15.10 3.37
N HIS A 72 -13.13 -13.96 3.66
CA HIS A 72 -13.20 -13.38 5.00
C HIS A 72 -14.42 -12.46 5.11
N ASP A 73 -15.25 -12.62 6.15
CA ASP A 73 -16.42 -11.76 6.45
C ASP A 73 -17.23 -11.36 5.20
N GLU A 74 -17.75 -12.39 4.51
CA GLU A 74 -18.55 -12.29 3.27
C GLU A 74 -17.81 -11.74 2.04
N MET A 75 -16.53 -11.39 2.17
CA MET A 75 -15.67 -10.98 1.06
C MET A 75 -14.93 -12.20 0.52
N ALA A 76 -15.17 -12.53 -0.75
CA ALA A 76 -14.30 -13.40 -1.53
C ALA A 76 -13.62 -12.56 -2.60
N MET A 77 -12.29 -12.51 -2.58
CA MET A 77 -11.49 -11.67 -3.47
C MET A 77 -10.31 -12.44 -4.03
N ILE A 78 -9.86 -12.04 -5.22
CA ILE A 78 -8.70 -12.60 -5.91
C ILE A 78 -7.69 -11.45 -6.08
N SER A 79 -6.42 -11.75 -5.82
CA SER A 79 -5.33 -10.79 -6.01
C SER A 79 -5.25 -10.40 -7.48
N VAL A 80 -5.08 -9.11 -7.74
CA VAL A 80 -4.79 -8.65 -9.11
C VAL A 80 -3.47 -9.28 -9.57
N VAL A 81 -3.44 -9.74 -10.82
CA VAL A 81 -2.25 -10.38 -11.42
C VAL A 81 -1.37 -9.34 -12.09
N ASP A 82 -1.98 -8.42 -12.84
CA ASP A 82 -1.30 -7.29 -13.48
C ASP A 82 -1.21 -6.11 -12.50
N LEU A 83 -0.21 -6.19 -11.62
CA LEU A 83 0.04 -5.17 -10.60
C LEU A 83 0.35 -3.81 -11.22
N GLU A 84 1.17 -3.77 -12.26
CA GLU A 84 1.62 -2.52 -12.88
C GLU A 84 0.45 -1.72 -13.44
N SER A 85 -0.44 -2.41 -14.15
CA SER A 85 -1.66 -1.82 -14.69
C SER A 85 -2.62 -1.36 -13.58
N ALA A 86 -2.79 -2.18 -12.53
CA ALA A 86 -3.64 -1.83 -11.40
C ALA A 86 -3.16 -0.56 -10.67
N VAL A 87 -1.84 -0.38 -10.52
CA VAL A 87 -1.25 0.82 -9.89
C VAL A 87 -1.55 2.08 -10.69
N ARG A 88 -1.43 2.02 -12.03
CA ARG A 88 -1.71 3.17 -12.92
C ARG A 88 -3.17 3.56 -12.96
N GLN A 89 -4.07 2.59 -12.79
CA GLN A 89 -5.50 2.80 -12.87
C GLN A 89 -6.13 3.22 -11.53
N ALA A 90 -5.46 2.96 -10.42
CA ALA A 90 -5.97 3.30 -9.10
C ALA A 90 -5.99 4.82 -8.88
N ASP A 91 -7.10 5.32 -8.34
CA ASP A 91 -7.19 6.68 -7.81
C ASP A 91 -6.34 6.84 -6.53
N CYS A 92 -6.20 5.74 -5.76
CA CYS A 92 -5.42 5.69 -4.55
C CYS A 92 -4.83 4.29 -4.33
N VAL A 93 -3.55 4.23 -3.99
CA VAL A 93 -2.85 3.03 -3.56
C VAL A 93 -2.65 3.07 -2.04
N VAL A 94 -3.07 2.03 -1.33
CA VAL A 94 -2.87 1.89 0.12
C VAL A 94 -1.82 0.82 0.35
N ILE A 95 -0.71 1.17 1.00
CA ILE A 95 0.32 0.20 1.39
C ILE A 95 -0.03 -0.33 2.77
N ALA A 96 -0.56 -1.54 2.84
CA ALA A 96 -0.87 -2.22 4.08
C ALA A 96 0.24 -3.18 4.52
N THR A 97 0.98 -3.76 3.56
CA THR A 97 2.13 -4.64 3.84
C THR A 97 3.31 -4.32 2.93
N ASP A 98 4.48 -4.15 3.54
CA ASP A 98 5.74 -3.89 2.84
C ASP A 98 6.37 -5.23 2.39
N HIS A 99 5.84 -5.88 1.36
CA HIS A 99 6.49 -7.08 0.79
C HIS A 99 7.77 -6.70 0.05
N SER A 100 8.81 -7.52 0.20
CA SER A 100 10.13 -7.30 -0.43
C SER A 100 10.08 -7.36 -1.96
N SER A 101 9.06 -8.00 -2.54
CA SER A 101 8.91 -8.15 -3.99
C SER A 101 8.34 -6.91 -4.68
N TYR A 102 7.86 -5.92 -3.94
CA TYR A 102 7.30 -4.71 -4.55
C TYR A 102 8.41 -3.75 -5.00
N ASP A 103 8.29 -3.25 -6.23
CA ASP A 103 9.10 -2.15 -6.72
C ASP A 103 8.50 -0.82 -6.25
N TRP A 104 8.97 -0.33 -5.11
CA TRP A 104 8.48 0.91 -4.53
C TRP A 104 8.82 2.15 -5.36
N HIS A 105 9.89 2.10 -6.16
CA HIS A 105 10.24 3.21 -7.03
C HIS A 105 9.19 3.35 -8.14
N PHE A 106 8.86 2.24 -8.80
CA PHE A 106 7.75 2.19 -9.75
C PHE A 106 6.43 2.68 -9.13
N MET A 107 6.10 2.26 -7.90
CA MET A 107 4.86 2.71 -7.24
C MET A 107 4.83 4.22 -7.07
N ALA A 108 5.94 4.81 -6.59
CA ALA A 108 6.04 6.25 -6.34
C ALA A 108 5.90 7.08 -7.63
N GLU A 109 6.41 6.58 -8.75
CA GLU A 109 6.34 7.30 -10.04
C GLU A 109 4.98 7.20 -10.72
N ASN A 110 4.19 6.18 -10.42
CA ASN A 110 3.03 5.82 -11.25
C ASN A 110 1.68 5.79 -10.53
N ALA A 111 1.67 5.76 -9.19
CA ALA A 111 0.42 5.87 -8.43
C ALA A 111 -0.05 7.33 -8.39
N ALA A 112 -1.36 7.56 -8.57
CA ALA A 112 -1.94 8.90 -8.49
C ALA A 112 -1.88 9.48 -7.06
N LEU A 113 -2.20 8.65 -6.06
CA LEU A 113 -2.11 8.96 -4.63
C LEU A 113 -1.63 7.72 -3.88
N ILE A 114 -0.83 7.92 -2.84
CA ILE A 114 -0.33 6.84 -1.98
C ILE A 114 -0.66 7.14 -0.52
N ILE A 115 -1.27 6.15 0.16
CA ILE A 115 -1.40 6.11 1.62
C ILE A 115 -0.45 5.05 2.17
N ASP A 116 0.66 5.50 2.75
CA ASP A 116 1.71 4.62 3.25
C ASP A 116 1.56 4.36 4.76
N THR A 117 0.94 3.23 5.11
CA THR A 117 0.78 2.84 6.52
C THR A 117 2.06 2.25 7.13
N ARG A 118 3.04 1.89 6.28
CA ARG A 118 4.24 1.13 6.62
C ARG A 118 5.51 1.98 6.64
N ARG A 119 5.41 3.25 6.25
CA ARG A 119 6.53 4.20 6.14
C ARG A 119 7.65 3.64 5.24
N VAL A 120 7.25 3.03 4.13
CA VAL A 120 8.15 2.59 3.06
C VAL A 120 8.95 3.78 2.51
N PHE A 121 8.29 4.92 2.29
CA PHE A 121 8.90 6.10 1.68
C PHE A 121 9.61 7.03 2.67
N ASN A 122 9.78 6.62 3.93
CA ASN A 122 10.47 7.46 4.90
C ASN A 122 11.98 7.46 4.64
N THR A 123 12.49 8.63 4.26
CA THR A 123 13.91 8.94 3.99
C THR A 123 14.83 8.80 5.21
N GLU A 124 14.29 8.60 6.42
CA GLU A 124 15.07 8.39 7.67
C GLU A 124 15.56 6.95 7.88
N ARG A 125 15.19 5.97 7.03
CA ARG A 125 15.88 4.67 7.04
C ARG A 125 17.25 4.82 6.39
N LYS A 126 18.21 5.37 7.14
CA LYS A 126 19.63 5.19 6.86
C LYS A 126 19.85 3.71 6.65
N HIS A 127 20.14 3.35 5.41
CA HIS A 127 20.70 2.06 5.06
C HIS A 127 21.86 1.84 6.03
N THR A 128 21.70 0.94 6.99
CA THR A 128 22.86 0.35 7.65
C THR A 128 23.28 -0.72 6.67
N PRO A 129 24.31 -0.51 5.83
CA PRO A 129 24.79 -1.58 4.99
C PRO A 129 25.20 -2.72 5.92
N ALA A 130 24.70 -3.92 5.64
CA ALA A 130 25.29 -5.12 6.20
C ALA A 130 26.79 -5.05 5.92
N ALA A 131 27.60 -5.12 6.96
CA ALA A 131 29.04 -5.02 6.87
C ALA A 131 29.54 -6.05 5.84
N ASN A 132 30.11 -5.55 4.73
CA ASN A 132 31.26 -6.12 4.06
C ASN A 132 31.81 -5.13 3.02
N SER A 133 32.99 -4.61 3.36
CA SER A 133 34.14 -4.32 2.49
C SER A 133 34.05 -3.31 1.34
N ALA A 134 34.75 -2.18 1.59
CA ALA A 134 35.61 -1.41 0.67
C ALA A 134 34.99 -0.48 -0.41
N GLU A 135 35.36 0.81 -0.29
CA GLU A 135 35.60 1.86 -1.31
C GLU A 135 34.41 2.22 -2.25
N ASP A 136 34.07 3.45 -2.62
CA ASP A 136 34.78 4.72 -2.82
C ASP A 136 33.75 5.88 -2.86
N ALA A 137 34.25 7.11 -2.80
CA ALA A 137 33.57 8.38 -2.60
C ALA A 137 32.60 8.86 -3.71
N GLY A 138 31.66 9.73 -3.30
CA GLY A 138 31.39 10.95 -4.06
C GLY A 138 29.92 11.36 -4.28
N HIS A 139 29.67 12.62 -3.94
CA HIS A 139 28.61 13.51 -4.44
C HIS A 139 27.27 13.60 -3.66
N ARG A 140 27.08 14.76 -3.00
CA ARG A 140 25.88 15.18 -2.28
C ARG A 140 24.99 16.02 -3.19
N ILE A 141 23.68 15.80 -3.15
CA ILE A 141 22.65 16.73 -3.66
C ILE A 141 21.66 16.99 -2.51
N PRO A 142 21.21 18.24 -2.26
CA PRO A 142 20.32 18.54 -1.13
C PRO A 142 18.83 18.38 -1.51
N VAL A 143 18.02 17.90 -0.56
CA VAL A 143 16.54 17.93 -0.61
C VAL A 143 16.05 18.77 0.57
N THR A 144 15.09 19.67 0.31
CA THR A 144 14.52 20.61 1.29
C THR A 144 13.29 20.01 1.96
N ALA A 145 13.07 20.40 3.22
CA ALA A 145 12.07 19.90 4.18
C ALA A 145 10.60 20.21 3.82
#